data_AF-A0A852KSA2-F1
#
_entry.id   AF-A0A852KSA2-F1
#
_cell.length_a   1.000
_cell.length_b   1.000
_cell.length_c   1.000
_cell.angle_alpha   90.00
_cell.angle_beta   90.00
_cell.angle_gamma   90.00
#
_symmetry.space_group_name_H-M   'P 1'
#
loop_
_entity.id
_entity.type
_entity.pdbx_description
1 polymer ?
#
loop_
_entity_poly.entity_id
_entity_poly.type
_entity_poly.pdbx_seq_one_letter_code
_entity_poly.pdbx_strand_id
1 'polypeptide(L)' 'MGHLLQALCFLLLVSSCPCAVITGACERDLQCGAGTCCAVSLWLRGLRVCIPLGRDGDDCHPSSHKVP' A
#
# COMPACT_ATOMS: atom_id res chain seq x y z
N MET A 1 -25.97 21.23 -11.63
CA MET A 1 -25.96 20.49 -10.34
C MET A 1 -25.49 19.04 -10.51
N GLY A 2 -25.88 18.33 -11.58
CA GLY A 2 -25.45 16.93 -11.83
C GLY A 2 -23.95 16.74 -12.13
N HIS A 3 -23.33 17.60 -12.93
CA HIS A 3 -21.90 17.47 -13.28
C HIS A 3 -20.95 17.65 -12.09
N LEU A 4 -21.31 18.53 -11.15
CA LEU A 4 -20.53 18.75 -9.92
C LEU A 4 -20.61 17.53 -9.00
N LEU A 5 -21.81 16.95 -8.87
CA LEU A 5 -22.03 15.73 -8.11
C LEU A 5 -21.27 14.54 -8.74
N GLN A 6 -21.28 14.43 -10.07
CA GLN A 6 -20.57 13.39 -10.80
C GLN A 6 -19.05 13.53 -10.67
N ALA A 7 -18.52 14.75 -10.73
CA ALA A 7 -17.11 15.02 -10.49
C ALA A 7 -16.70 14.67 -9.04
N LEU A 8 -17.52 15.05 -8.04
CA LEU A 8 -17.29 14.67 -6.64
C LEU A 8 -17.34 13.15 -6.44
N CYS A 9 -18.30 12.46 -7.04
CA CYS A 9 -18.38 11.00 -6.98
C CYS A 9 -17.17 10.33 -7.61
N PHE A 10 -16.69 10.83 -8.76
CA PHE A 10 -15.46 10.34 -9.38
C PHE A 10 -14.23 10.57 -8.48
N LEU A 11 -14.11 11.75 -7.87
CA LEU A 11 -13.03 12.07 -6.93
C LEU A 11 -13.06 11.15 -5.69
N LEU A 12 -14.25 10.90 -5.16
CA LEU A 12 -14.46 10.00 -4.02
C LEU A 12 -14.15 8.55 -4.40
N LEU A 13 -14.53 8.07 -5.59
CA LEU A 13 -14.18 6.72 -6.07
C LEU A 13 -12.67 6.57 -6.25
N VAL A 14 -11.99 7.56 -6.85
CA VAL A 14 -10.53 7.54 -7.00
C VAL A 14 -9.83 7.57 -5.64
N SER A 15 -10.36 8.34 -4.67
CA SER A 15 -9.82 8.38 -3.30
C SER A 15 -10.13 7.13 -2.47
N SER A 16 -11.18 6.38 -2.80
CA SER A 16 -11.63 5.20 -2.06
C SER A 16 -11.27 3.87 -2.72
N CYS A 17 -10.76 3.89 -3.96
CA CYS A 17 -10.13 2.74 -4.59
C CYS A 17 -8.69 2.60 -4.07
N PRO A 18 -8.35 1.55 -3.30
CA PRO A 18 -6.95 1.22 -3.01
C PRO A 18 -6.19 0.73 -4.26
N CYS A 19 -6.85 0.71 -5.43
CA CYS A 19 -6.42 0.03 -6.63
C CYS A 19 -6.04 1.03 -7.73
N ALA A 20 -4.86 1.64 -7.61
CA ALA A 20 -4.02 2.01 -8.77
C ALA A 20 -2.64 2.45 -8.28
N VAL A 21 -1.96 1.57 -7.54
CA VAL A 21 -0.54 1.70 -7.24
C VAL A 21 0.22 1.34 -8.54
N ILE A 22 0.29 2.29 -9.48
CA ILE A 22 0.92 2.14 -10.81
C ILE A 22 2.43 1.86 -10.69
N THR A 23 3.04 2.36 -9.61
CA THR A 23 4.39 2.03 -9.16
C THR A 23 4.20 1.36 -7.82
N GLY A 24 4.83 0.21 -7.52
CA GLY A 24 4.63 -0.55 -6.26
C GLY A 24 4.92 0.18 -4.94
N ALA A 25 4.95 1.51 -4.93
CA ALA A 25 5.12 2.40 -3.79
C ALA A 25 3.87 2.49 -2.92
N CYS A 26 4.06 2.66 -1.62
CA CYS A 26 2.97 2.71 -0.64
C CYS A 26 3.35 3.60 0.54
N GLU A 27 2.37 4.02 1.34
CA GLU A 27 2.64 4.60 2.67
C GLU A 27 2.13 3.74 3.82
N ARG A 28 1.08 2.96 3.58
CA ARG A 28 0.36 2.13 4.56
C ARG A 28 -0.04 0.80 3.92
N ASP A 29 -0.16 -0.23 4.75
CA ASP A 29 -0.49 -1.60 4.32
C ASP A 29 -1.83 -1.71 3.57
N LEU A 30 -2.81 -0.85 3.85
CA LEU A 30 -4.11 -0.84 3.17
C LEU A 30 -4.01 -0.57 1.65
N GLN A 31 -2.92 0.05 1.20
CA GLN A 31 -2.65 0.29 -0.22
C GLN A 31 -2.09 -0.94 -0.93
N CYS A 32 -1.65 -1.95 -0.16
CA CYS A 32 -1.07 -3.18 -0.66
C CYS A 32 -2.12 -4.31 -0.66
N GLY A 33 -1.91 -5.32 -1.52
CA GLY A 33 -2.82 -6.46 -1.63
C GLY A 33 -2.74 -7.43 -0.46
N ALA A 34 -3.68 -8.37 -0.39
CA ALA A 34 -3.63 -9.45 0.59
C ALA A 34 -2.31 -10.24 0.47
N GLY A 35 -1.69 -10.58 1.60
CA GLY A 35 -0.39 -11.27 1.63
C GLY A 35 0.84 -10.37 1.44
N THR A 36 0.64 -9.04 1.41
CA THR A 36 1.71 -8.05 1.27
C THR A 36 1.63 -6.98 2.37
N CYS A 37 2.74 -6.29 2.62
CA CYS A 37 2.81 -5.16 3.53
C CYS A 37 3.63 -4.01 2.94
N CYS A 38 3.49 -2.82 3.50
CA CYS A 38 4.22 -1.65 3.07
C CYS A 38 5.53 -1.49 3.84
N ALA A 39 6.66 -1.80 3.20
CA ALA A 39 7.98 -1.77 3.83
C ALA A 39 8.93 -0.79 3.16
N VAL A 40 9.93 -0.31 3.90
CA VAL A 40 11.00 0.55 3.37
C VAL A 40 11.86 -0.22 2.37
N SER A 41 12.22 0.41 1.26
CA SER A 41 13.13 -0.20 0.29
C SER A 41 14.58 -0.11 0.78
N LEU A 42 15.35 -1.19 0.63
CA LEU A 42 16.77 -1.21 0.96
C LEU A 42 17.64 -0.46 -0.07
N TRP A 43 17.14 -0.31 -1.30
CA TRP A 43 17.89 0.23 -2.44
C TRP A 43 17.72 1.75 -2.59
N LEU A 44 16.53 2.27 -2.28
CA LEU A 44 16.16 3.67 -2.45
C LEU A 44 15.69 4.24 -1.10
N ARG A 45 16.46 5.18 -0.57
CA ARG A 45 16.15 5.86 0.68
C ARG A 45 14.84 6.65 0.56
N GLY A 46 14.00 6.61 1.59
CA GLY A 46 12.75 7.35 1.64
C GLY A 46 11.62 6.76 0.78
N LEU A 47 11.87 5.70 0.03
CA LEU A 47 10.85 4.97 -0.71
C LEU A 47 10.35 3.79 0.11
N ARG A 48 9.03 3.64 0.20
CA ARG A 48 8.37 2.44 0.70
C ARG A 48 7.65 1.76 -0.46
N VAL A 49 7.66 0.44 -0.46
CA VAL A 49 7.05 -0.39 -1.51
C VAL A 49 6.28 -1.56 -0.90
N CYS A 50 5.26 -2.03 -1.59
CA CYS A 50 4.57 -3.25 -1.23
C CYS A 50 5.50 -4.45 -1.43
N ILE A 51 5.75 -5.19 -0.35
CA ILE A 51 6.55 -6.41 -0.35
C ILE A 51 5.70 -7.59 0.14
N PRO A 52 6.00 -8.83 -0.25
CA PRO A 52 5.36 -10.00 0.34
C PRO A 52 5.67 -10.11 1.84
N LEU A 53 4.72 -10.66 2.60
CA LEU A 53 4.94 -11.03 3.99
C LEU A 53 6.03 -12.11 4.11
N GLY A 54 6.85 -12.01 5.16
CA GLY A 54 7.84 -13.05 5.48
C GLY A 54 7.17 -14.38 5.82
N ARG A 55 7.87 -15.47 5.52
CA ARG A 55 7.48 -16.85 5.80
C ARG A 55 8.28 -17.41 6.97
N ASP A 56 7.90 -18.60 7.41
CA ASP A 56 8.63 -19.30 8.46
C ASP A 56 10.09 -19.55 8.02
N GLY A 57 11.03 -19.15 8.87
CA GLY A 57 12.47 -19.22 8.59
C GLY A 57 13.05 -18.02 7.82
N ASP A 58 12.24 -17.06 7.35
CA ASP A 58 12.75 -15.84 6.72
C ASP A 58 13.35 -14.88 7.77
N ASP A 59 14.40 -14.16 7.35
CA ASP A 59 14.95 -13.06 8.14
C ASP A 59 13.92 -11.93 8.28
N CYS A 60 13.67 -11.53 9.53
CA CYS A 60 12.80 -10.40 9.84
C CYS A 60 13.51 -9.43 10.78
N HIS A 61 13.30 -8.13 10.56
CA HIS A 61 13.77 -7.13 11.50
C HIS A 61 12.92 -7.21 12.78
N PRO A 62 13.51 -7.15 13.99
CA PRO A 62 12.76 -7.30 15.24
C PRO A 62 11.72 -6.21 15.48
N SER A 63 11.86 -5.05 14.82
CA SER A 63 10.88 -3.96 14.88
C SER A 63 9.77 -4.07 13.84
N SER A 64 9.78 -5.09 12.97
CA SER A 64 8.70 -5.32 12.02
C SER A 64 7.43 -5.74 12.76
N HIS A 65 6.29 -5.23 12.31
CA HIS A 65 5.00 -5.67 12.82
C HIS A 65 4.81 -7.16 12.53
N LYS A 66 4.49 -7.94 13.58
CA LYS A 66 4.20 -9.37 13.45
C LYS A 66 2.70 -9.55 13.21
N VAL A 67 2.37 -10.24 12.13
CA VAL A 67 0.99 -10.60 11.81
C VAL A 67 0.66 -11.89 12.59
N PRO A 68 -0.53 -11.98 13.21
CA PRO A 68 -0.98 -13.20 13.89
C PRO A 68 -1.20 -14.38 12.94
#